data_AF-A0A0G1SWC3-F1
#
_entry.id   AF-A0A0G1SWC3-F1
#
_cell.length_a   1.000
_cell.length_b   1.000
_cell.length_c   1.000
_cell.angle_alpha   90.00
_cell.angle_beta   90.00
_cell.angle_gamma   90.00
#
_symmetry.space_group_name_H-M   'P 1'
#
loop_
_entity.id
_entity.type
_entity.pdbx_description
1 polymer ?
#
loop_
_entity_poly.entity_id
_entity_poly.type
_entity_poly.pdbx_seq_one_letter_code
_entity_poly.pdbx_strand_id
1 'polypeptide(L)'
;MFTRSLQQSAPELYKELFKRCPVVVSVARAFNWCGERAVAWGGLQVRQKLPWRTYLGLEPIEGGGLRFGLRKVYFPAKRKFVDYEFPRRWQENIASNVKKYIENVFGAKSQGFVLHVITEGPAGRSVGDSHALSTALAAALALQYRLISADEVLQWADLKPHALSQSPALRFGEILKFAIALPIASDPPFVHSGGGPFTSLTWGDDPQVFAWGKTSPELERLFERAAHDELTLKVASDFSGWSFRELMRDLTPVAPLDYSLIFLGQASVGGMARLVRINIEENVIEVARGINRLFSLHALAQSLPFYRFSQAVPDEQHNIKMVTSFLTLAVTTRLAELYRKGHKPLILAKFLDEYQHYCNWMRMLRGAPANFAVTERLAQVLAEERGSRVILQPFASGGDVLVVSEPGVQQGLIKGLGAALRKQRIPFELDYASWRDGNSKEGLKVEQFLEKGIMSSFISSGLKALRSRDQDGQERKIFLSTEEFARKRSSFDVLVDAKESRIYVRGRALSSKELHSTKTTIKILRTLDAHFGKEVSASALPPSSYIDRNEMQSKIVSPLMQIVKKRLGKHLPLTITGGPAKNFTMRLDAGEVKIYWLE
;
A
#
# COMPACT_ATOMS: atom_id res chain seq x y z
N MET A 1 16.17 12.39 0.40
CA MET A 1 17.52 12.16 -0.20
C MET A 1 17.74 10.68 -0.52
N PHE A 2 17.39 9.77 0.40
CA PHE A 2 17.52 8.33 0.26
C PHE A 2 16.87 7.71 -1.01
N THR A 3 15.56 7.88 -1.22
CA THR A 3 14.83 7.35 -2.39
C THR A 3 15.46 7.73 -3.73
N ARG A 4 15.79 9.02 -3.92
CA ARG A 4 16.42 9.50 -5.18
C ARG A 4 17.77 8.82 -5.42
N SER A 5 18.57 8.64 -4.36
CA SER A 5 19.87 7.95 -4.47
C SER A 5 19.70 6.49 -4.87
N LEU A 6 18.71 5.77 -4.31
CA LEU A 6 18.44 4.38 -4.69
C LEU A 6 17.96 4.25 -6.14
N GLN A 7 17.03 5.12 -6.54
CA GLN A 7 16.54 5.22 -7.90
C GLN A 7 17.66 5.46 -8.92
N GLN A 8 18.63 6.31 -8.59
CA GLN A 8 19.82 6.55 -9.41
C GLN A 8 20.78 5.36 -9.44
N SER A 9 20.86 4.59 -8.35
CA SER A 9 21.75 3.42 -8.27
C SER A 9 21.21 2.17 -8.98
N ALA A 10 19.88 2.08 -9.17
CA ALA A 10 19.21 0.93 -9.78
C ALA A 10 18.14 1.33 -10.82
N PRO A 11 18.44 2.21 -11.79
CA PRO A 11 17.41 2.80 -12.66
C PRO A 11 16.68 1.76 -13.52
N GLU A 12 17.39 0.73 -14.00
CA GLU A 12 16.78 -0.33 -14.81
C GLU A 12 15.74 -1.15 -14.03
N LEU A 13 15.90 -1.30 -12.70
CA LEU A 13 14.91 -1.98 -11.87
C LEU A 13 13.59 -1.20 -11.82
N TYR A 14 13.66 0.12 -11.59
CA TYR A 14 12.46 0.96 -11.60
C TYR A 14 11.84 1.01 -13.00
N LYS A 15 12.67 1.17 -14.04
CA LYS A 15 12.23 1.15 -15.44
C LYS A 15 11.50 -0.15 -15.81
N GLU A 16 11.98 -1.31 -15.32
CA GLU A 16 11.28 -2.58 -15.51
C GLU A 16 9.87 -2.55 -14.90
N LEU A 17 9.73 -2.05 -13.67
CA LEU A 17 8.42 -1.91 -13.01
C LEU A 17 7.49 -0.98 -13.81
N PHE A 18 7.95 0.24 -14.11
CA PHE A 18 7.15 1.26 -14.79
C PHE A 18 6.81 0.91 -16.23
N LYS A 19 7.66 0.13 -16.92
CA LYS A 19 7.37 -0.35 -18.28
C LYS A 19 6.20 -1.34 -18.31
N ARG A 20 6.11 -2.22 -17.31
CA ARG A 20 5.10 -3.30 -17.26
C ARG A 20 3.74 -2.83 -16.76
N CYS A 21 3.73 -1.86 -15.85
CA CYS A 21 2.56 -1.57 -15.03
C CYS A 21 1.90 -0.24 -15.42
N PRO A 22 0.69 -0.20 -16.03
CA PRO A 22 -0.02 1.04 -16.32
C PRO A 22 -0.39 1.87 -15.08
N VAL A 23 -0.55 1.20 -13.93
CA VAL A 23 -0.75 1.84 -12.62
C VAL A 23 0.42 1.47 -11.73
N VAL A 24 1.12 2.48 -11.22
CA VAL A 24 2.13 2.33 -10.17
C VAL A 24 1.87 3.37 -9.09
N VAL A 25 1.78 2.91 -7.86
CA VAL A 25 1.71 3.79 -6.68
C VAL A 25 2.89 3.50 -5.77
N SER A 26 3.19 4.44 -4.89
CA SER A 26 4.14 4.22 -3.82
C SER A 26 3.64 4.81 -2.51
N VAL A 27 4.04 4.21 -1.39
CA VAL A 27 3.72 4.70 -0.04
C VAL A 27 4.95 4.64 0.85
N ALA A 28 4.99 5.50 1.89
CA ALA A 28 6.04 5.45 2.90
C ALA A 28 5.84 4.28 3.87
N ARG A 29 6.97 3.78 4.38
CA ARG A 29 7.01 2.87 5.52
C ARG A 29 7.10 3.66 6.83
N ALA A 30 6.80 3.01 7.94
CA ALA A 30 6.81 3.66 9.25
C ALA A 30 7.07 2.69 10.39
N PHE A 31 7.73 3.16 11.44
CA PHE A 31 7.86 2.47 12.73
C PHE A 31 6.89 3.08 13.77
N ASN A 32 6.73 2.42 14.92
CA ASN A 32 5.89 2.90 16.01
C ASN A 32 6.73 3.60 17.07
N TRP A 33 6.31 4.77 17.53
CA TRP A 33 6.80 5.29 18.81
C TRP A 33 6.12 4.53 19.94
N CYS A 34 4.78 4.50 19.96
CA CYS A 34 4.00 3.79 20.97
C CYS A 34 2.59 3.44 20.46
N GLY A 35 1.85 2.67 21.27
CA GLY A 35 0.44 2.36 21.05
C GLY A 35 0.18 1.18 20.11
N GLU A 36 1.14 0.27 19.92
CA GLU A 36 0.95 -0.91 19.04
C GLU A 36 -0.20 -1.82 19.47
N ARG A 37 -0.47 -1.88 20.78
CA ARG A 37 -1.59 -2.63 21.36
C ARG A 37 -2.73 -1.72 21.78
N ALA A 38 -2.43 -0.55 22.36
CA ALA A 38 -3.43 0.40 22.85
C ALA A 38 -4.49 0.71 21.79
N VAL A 39 -4.09 0.93 20.54
CA VAL A 39 -5.01 1.23 19.44
C VAL A 39 -6.03 0.13 19.16
N ALA A 40 -5.67 -1.14 19.33
CA ALA A 40 -6.60 -2.25 19.14
C ALA A 40 -7.69 -2.28 20.24
N TRP A 41 -7.46 -1.56 21.34
CA TRP A 41 -8.35 -1.45 22.49
C TRP A 41 -9.03 -0.07 22.59
N GLY A 42 -9.00 0.73 21.51
CA GLY A 42 -9.60 2.06 21.47
C GLY A 42 -8.70 3.20 21.96
N GLY A 43 -7.44 2.90 22.30
CA GLY A 43 -6.41 3.91 22.54
C GLY A 43 -5.86 4.52 21.25
N LEU A 44 -4.77 5.28 21.38
CA LEU A 44 -4.08 5.88 20.23
C LEU A 44 -2.83 5.08 19.84
N GLN A 45 -2.34 5.30 18.62
CA GLN A 45 -1.04 4.84 18.12
C GLN A 45 -0.26 6.03 17.57
N VAL A 46 1.03 6.10 17.88
CA VAL A 46 1.94 7.12 17.32
C VAL A 46 2.99 6.45 16.45
N ARG A 47 3.15 6.93 15.21
CA ARG A 47 4.07 6.37 14.22
C ARG A 47 4.91 7.45 13.55
N GLN A 48 6.09 7.05 13.07
CA GLN A 48 7.00 7.94 12.35
C GLN A 48 7.32 7.36 10.98
N LYS A 49 7.17 8.18 9.94
CA LYS A 49 7.51 7.78 8.57
C LYS A 49 9.02 7.70 8.39
N LEU A 50 9.43 6.67 7.67
CA LEU A 50 10.78 6.46 7.18
C LEU A 50 10.87 6.90 5.72
N PRO A 51 12.05 7.33 5.24
CA PRO A 51 12.30 7.70 3.84
C PRO A 51 12.36 6.48 2.91
N TRP A 52 11.83 5.33 3.33
CA TRP A 52 11.75 4.11 2.56
C TRP A 52 10.37 3.99 1.94
N ARG A 53 10.31 3.87 0.62
CA ARG A 53 9.06 3.67 -0.11
C ARG A 53 8.85 2.21 -0.50
N THR A 54 7.59 1.81 -0.52
CA THR A 54 7.13 0.57 -1.16
C THR A 54 6.40 0.97 -2.43
N TYR A 55 6.93 0.58 -3.58
CA TYR A 55 6.30 0.74 -4.90
C TYR A 55 5.52 -0.51 -5.23
N LEU A 56 4.33 -0.32 -5.77
CA LEU A 56 3.46 -1.38 -6.20
C LEU A 56 2.92 -1.07 -7.60
N GLY A 57 3.14 -1.99 -8.52
CA GLY A 57 2.65 -1.91 -9.88
C GLY A 57 1.69 -3.05 -10.20
N LEU A 58 0.65 -2.74 -10.99
CA LEU A 58 -0.29 -3.72 -11.53
C LEU A 58 -0.06 -3.90 -13.03
N GLU A 59 0.44 -5.07 -13.45
CA GLU A 59 0.56 -5.45 -14.86
C GLU A 59 -0.71 -6.22 -15.28
N PRO A 60 -1.53 -5.73 -16.22
CA PRO A 60 -2.76 -6.40 -16.64
C PRO A 60 -2.47 -7.67 -17.44
N ILE A 61 -3.24 -8.73 -17.18
CA ILE A 61 -3.16 -10.01 -17.91
C ILE A 61 -4.51 -10.46 -18.47
N GLU A 62 -4.47 -11.34 -19.47
CA GLU A 62 -5.66 -12.04 -19.96
C GLU A 62 -6.06 -13.15 -18.98
N GLY A 63 -7.36 -13.24 -18.68
CA GLY A 63 -7.91 -14.09 -17.60
C GLY A 63 -8.23 -13.28 -16.33
N GLY A 64 -8.96 -13.90 -15.40
CA GLY A 64 -9.23 -13.32 -14.08
C GLY A 64 -8.19 -13.73 -13.03
N GLY A 65 -8.11 -12.99 -11.93
CA GLY A 65 -7.32 -13.34 -10.75
C GLY A 65 -5.97 -12.62 -10.61
N LEU A 66 -5.34 -12.79 -9.45
CA LEU A 66 -4.08 -12.15 -9.12
C LEU A 66 -2.92 -13.14 -9.23
N ARG A 67 -1.86 -12.72 -9.93
CA ARG A 67 -0.56 -13.41 -9.99
C ARG A 67 0.50 -12.55 -9.34
N PHE A 68 1.64 -13.16 -9.04
CA PHE A 68 2.75 -12.52 -8.35
C PHE A 68 3.98 -12.49 -9.26
N GLY A 69 4.49 -11.29 -9.51
CA GLY A 69 5.60 -11.04 -10.41
C GLY A 69 6.87 -10.65 -9.65
N LEU A 70 7.53 -9.62 -10.14
CA LEU A 70 8.77 -9.07 -9.57
C LEU A 70 8.56 -8.68 -8.10
N ARG A 71 9.45 -9.13 -7.22
CA ARG A 71 9.59 -8.59 -5.87
C ARG A 71 11.04 -8.38 -5.50
N LYS A 72 11.42 -7.12 -5.29
CA LYS A 72 12.78 -6.71 -4.94
C LYS A 72 12.78 -5.93 -3.63
N VAL A 73 13.72 -6.25 -2.76
CA VAL A 73 13.86 -5.62 -1.44
C VAL A 73 15.28 -5.09 -1.28
N TYR A 74 15.42 -3.81 -0.94
CA TYR A 74 16.71 -3.21 -0.64
C TYR A 74 17.15 -3.53 0.78
N PHE A 75 18.38 -4.04 0.92
CA PHE A 75 19.01 -4.25 2.22
C PHE A 75 20.15 -3.24 2.41
N PRO A 76 20.01 -2.23 3.28
CA PRO A 76 21.02 -1.18 3.48
C PRO A 76 22.40 -1.72 3.81
N ALA A 77 22.48 -2.73 4.69
CA ALA A 77 23.74 -3.38 5.05
C ALA A 77 24.46 -4.04 3.85
N LYS A 78 23.70 -4.54 2.87
CA LYS A 78 24.22 -5.19 1.65
C LYS A 78 24.36 -4.21 0.49
N ARG A 79 23.84 -2.99 0.62
CA ARG A 79 23.76 -1.94 -0.40
C ARG A 79 23.22 -2.40 -1.76
N LYS A 80 22.27 -3.35 -1.75
CA LYS A 80 21.70 -3.89 -2.99
C LYS A 80 20.25 -4.32 -2.81
N PHE A 81 19.53 -4.34 -3.93
CA PHE A 81 18.26 -5.03 -4.04
C PHE A 81 18.49 -6.54 -4.17
N VAL A 82 17.66 -7.31 -3.48
CA VAL A 82 17.68 -8.77 -3.51
C VAL A 82 16.32 -9.27 -3.97
N ASP A 83 16.31 -10.34 -4.77
CA ASP A 83 15.09 -11.08 -5.08
C ASP A 83 14.47 -11.61 -3.80
N TYR A 84 13.17 -11.38 -3.64
CA TYR A 84 12.46 -11.77 -2.45
C TYR A 84 11.19 -12.46 -2.87
N GLU A 85 10.93 -13.65 -2.34
CA GLU A 85 9.72 -14.37 -2.72
C GLU A 85 8.49 -13.79 -2.00
N PHE A 86 7.34 -13.85 -2.67
CA PHE A 86 6.07 -13.67 -2.00
C PHE A 86 5.76 -14.92 -1.17
N PRO A 87 5.51 -14.83 0.15
CA PRO A 87 5.16 -15.99 0.95
C PRO A 87 3.96 -16.70 0.34
N ARG A 88 4.02 -18.03 0.16
CA ARG A 88 2.97 -18.82 -0.49
C ARG A 88 1.56 -18.52 0.02
N ARG A 89 1.39 -18.43 1.35
CA ARG A 89 0.10 -18.10 1.96
C ARG A 89 -0.38 -16.68 1.67
N TRP A 90 0.54 -15.74 1.51
CA TRP A 90 0.18 -14.41 1.04
C TRP A 90 -0.36 -14.48 -0.38
N GLN A 91 0.24 -15.33 -1.22
CA GLN A 91 -0.23 -15.54 -2.57
C GLN A 91 -1.66 -16.10 -2.59
N GLU A 92 -1.91 -17.13 -1.78
CA GLU A 92 -3.23 -17.78 -1.65
C GLU A 92 -4.30 -16.83 -1.08
N ASN A 93 -3.99 -16.17 0.05
CA ASN A 93 -4.95 -15.30 0.75
C ASN A 93 -5.24 -14.02 -0.02
N ILE A 94 -4.22 -13.32 -0.53
CA ILE A 94 -4.46 -12.06 -1.24
C ILE A 94 -5.17 -12.32 -2.56
N ALA A 95 -4.82 -13.37 -3.31
CA ALA A 95 -5.49 -13.65 -4.57
C ALA A 95 -7.00 -13.92 -4.39
N SER A 96 -7.38 -14.70 -3.37
CA SER A 96 -8.79 -14.95 -3.03
C SER A 96 -9.51 -13.67 -2.58
N ASN A 97 -8.90 -12.92 -1.67
CA ASN A 97 -9.53 -11.73 -1.07
C ASN A 97 -9.66 -10.56 -2.03
N VAL A 98 -8.63 -10.31 -2.85
CA VAL A 98 -8.67 -9.23 -3.86
C VAL A 98 -9.80 -9.50 -4.85
N LYS A 99 -9.97 -10.75 -5.31
CA LYS A 99 -11.07 -11.11 -6.20
C LYS A 99 -12.43 -10.82 -5.56
N LYS A 100 -12.67 -11.37 -4.35
CA LYS A 100 -13.94 -11.18 -3.62
C LYS A 100 -14.22 -9.71 -3.36
N TYR A 101 -13.21 -8.94 -2.99
CA TYR A 101 -13.35 -7.51 -2.75
C TYR A 101 -13.67 -6.76 -4.04
N ILE A 102 -13.00 -7.08 -5.15
CA ILE A 102 -13.28 -6.43 -6.43
C ILE A 102 -14.74 -6.65 -6.85
N GLU A 103 -15.21 -7.89 -6.74
CA GLU A 103 -16.57 -8.28 -7.11
C GLU A 103 -17.60 -7.60 -6.19
N ASN A 104 -17.34 -7.56 -4.87
CA ASN A 104 -18.31 -7.07 -3.89
C ASN A 104 -18.31 -5.54 -3.70
N VAL A 105 -17.16 -4.87 -3.85
CA VAL A 105 -17.02 -3.43 -3.61
C VAL A 105 -17.10 -2.62 -4.89
N PHE A 106 -16.45 -3.08 -5.96
CA PHE A 106 -16.50 -2.37 -7.24
C PHE A 106 -17.67 -2.82 -8.11
N GLY A 107 -18.38 -3.91 -7.76
CA GLY A 107 -19.44 -4.49 -8.59
C GLY A 107 -18.95 -4.90 -9.99
N ALA A 108 -17.64 -5.10 -10.13
CA ALA A 108 -16.96 -5.25 -11.40
C ALA A 108 -16.43 -6.68 -11.55
N LYS A 109 -16.44 -7.18 -12.79
CA LYS A 109 -15.79 -8.45 -13.11
C LYS A 109 -14.28 -8.28 -12.90
N SER A 110 -13.68 -9.14 -12.06
CA SER A 110 -12.25 -9.05 -11.77
C SER A 110 -11.43 -9.18 -13.04
N GLN A 111 -10.75 -8.11 -13.42
CA GLN A 111 -9.64 -8.15 -14.35
C GLN A 111 -8.47 -8.90 -13.68
N GLY A 112 -7.70 -9.64 -14.48
CA GLY A 112 -6.49 -10.29 -14.00
C GLY A 112 -5.30 -9.34 -13.98
N PHE A 113 -4.47 -9.45 -12.93
CA PHE A 113 -3.24 -8.67 -12.79
C PHE A 113 -2.07 -9.54 -12.32
N VAL A 114 -0.86 -9.16 -12.72
CA VAL A 114 0.39 -9.55 -12.05
C VAL A 114 0.80 -8.40 -11.14
N LEU A 115 1.06 -8.73 -9.88
CA LEU A 115 1.50 -7.79 -8.87
C LEU A 115 3.03 -7.71 -8.83
N HIS A 116 3.57 -6.50 -8.97
CA HIS A 116 5.00 -6.22 -8.88
C HIS A 116 5.30 -5.28 -7.71
N VAL A 117 6.38 -5.55 -6.96
CA VAL A 117 6.73 -4.80 -5.74
C VAL A 117 8.22 -4.48 -5.69
N ILE A 118 8.55 -3.22 -5.41
CA ILE A 118 9.91 -2.79 -5.04
C ILE A 118 9.84 -2.13 -3.66
N THR A 119 10.63 -2.61 -2.70
CA THR A 119 10.70 -2.03 -1.36
C THR A 119 12.09 -1.45 -1.10
N GLU A 120 12.18 -0.16 -0.79
CA GLU A 120 13.43 0.58 -0.54
C GLU A 120 14.00 0.38 0.87
N GLY A 121 13.51 -0.60 1.62
CA GLY A 121 14.01 -0.94 2.93
C GLY A 121 13.86 -2.43 3.22
N PRO A 122 14.52 -2.95 4.27
CA PRO A 122 14.57 -4.37 4.54
C PRO A 122 13.19 -4.94 4.91
N ALA A 123 12.90 -6.15 4.42
CA ALA A 123 11.71 -6.91 4.77
C ALA A 123 11.96 -7.74 6.04
N GLY A 124 10.90 -8.10 6.78
CA GLY A 124 11.02 -8.93 8.00
C GLY A 124 11.63 -8.23 9.22
N ARG A 125 11.76 -6.90 9.18
CA ARG A 125 12.35 -6.08 10.25
C ARG A 125 11.35 -5.42 11.20
N SER A 126 10.06 -5.70 11.06
CA SER A 126 8.97 -5.04 11.83
C SER A 126 8.80 -3.53 11.57
N VAL A 127 9.42 -2.99 10.54
CA VAL A 127 9.32 -1.57 10.12
C VAL A 127 8.22 -1.37 9.06
N GLY A 128 7.05 -1.95 9.32
CA GLY A 128 5.81 -1.67 8.57
C GLY A 128 5.73 -2.16 7.11
N ASP A 129 6.50 -3.16 6.68
CA ASP A 129 6.48 -3.66 5.28
C ASP A 129 5.09 -4.12 4.85
N SER A 130 4.43 -4.94 5.66
CA SER A 130 3.09 -5.46 5.38
C SER A 130 2.04 -4.35 5.28
N HIS A 131 2.14 -3.34 6.14
CA HIS A 131 1.21 -2.21 6.18
C HIS A 131 1.36 -1.34 4.93
N ALA A 132 2.60 -1.06 4.52
CA ALA A 132 2.87 -0.32 3.29
C ALA A 132 2.38 -1.10 2.07
N LEU A 133 2.58 -2.42 2.04
CA LEU A 133 2.18 -3.27 0.92
C LEU A 133 0.65 -3.37 0.76
N SER A 134 -0.10 -3.60 1.85
CA SER A 134 -1.57 -3.63 1.80
C SER A 134 -2.14 -2.26 1.41
N THR A 135 -1.56 -1.18 1.92
CA THR A 135 -1.96 0.19 1.58
C THR A 135 -1.73 0.50 0.11
N ALA A 136 -0.54 0.18 -0.42
CA ALA A 136 -0.23 0.39 -1.82
C ALA A 136 -1.14 -0.46 -2.73
N LEU A 137 -1.44 -1.70 -2.34
CA LEU A 137 -2.35 -2.57 -3.10
C LEU A 137 -3.77 -2.00 -3.13
N ALA A 138 -4.28 -1.57 -1.97
CA ALA A 138 -5.60 -0.96 -1.86
C ALA A 138 -5.73 0.29 -2.75
N ALA A 139 -4.74 1.18 -2.71
CA ALA A 139 -4.72 2.39 -3.52
C ALA A 139 -4.61 2.09 -5.02
N ALA A 140 -3.73 1.17 -5.43
CA ALA A 140 -3.56 0.82 -6.84
C ALA A 140 -4.83 0.19 -7.43
N LEU A 141 -5.48 -0.71 -6.69
CA LEU A 141 -6.75 -1.30 -7.09
C LEU A 141 -7.86 -0.24 -7.18
N ALA A 142 -7.94 0.66 -6.20
CA ALA A 142 -8.94 1.72 -6.23
C ALA A 142 -8.75 2.68 -7.42
N LEU A 143 -7.52 2.99 -7.81
CA LEU A 143 -7.24 3.74 -9.05
C LEU A 143 -7.64 2.93 -10.30
N GLN A 144 -7.23 1.66 -10.35
CA GLN A 144 -7.49 0.77 -11.48
C GLN A 144 -8.99 0.57 -11.75
N TYR A 145 -9.80 0.47 -10.69
CA TYR A 145 -11.26 0.33 -10.76
C TYR A 145 -12.00 1.67 -10.64
N ARG A 146 -11.29 2.80 -10.71
CA ARG A 146 -11.84 4.16 -10.71
C ARG A 146 -12.69 4.50 -9.47
N LEU A 147 -12.42 3.83 -8.35
CA LEU A 147 -12.98 4.22 -7.04
C LEU A 147 -12.32 5.50 -6.52
N ILE A 148 -11.09 5.81 -6.91
CA ILE A 148 -10.47 7.12 -6.68
C ILE A 148 -9.79 7.59 -7.96
N SER A 149 -9.57 8.89 -8.06
CA SER A 149 -8.79 9.55 -9.10
C SER A 149 -7.40 9.92 -8.60
N ALA A 150 -6.48 10.17 -9.53
CA ALA A 150 -5.17 10.70 -9.17
C ALA A 150 -5.27 12.11 -8.57
N ASP A 151 -6.23 12.93 -9.02
CA ASP A 151 -6.45 14.29 -8.51
C ASP A 151 -6.94 14.28 -7.05
N GLU A 152 -7.79 13.32 -6.66
CA GLU A 152 -8.16 13.12 -5.25
C GLU A 152 -6.92 12.79 -4.41
N VAL A 153 -6.06 11.87 -4.89
CA VAL A 153 -4.83 11.51 -4.16
C VAL A 153 -3.86 12.69 -4.07
N LEU A 154 -3.77 13.53 -5.10
CA LEU A 154 -2.96 14.75 -5.06
C LEU A 154 -3.48 15.72 -4.00
N GLN A 155 -4.79 15.92 -3.89
CA GLN A 155 -5.40 16.78 -2.87
C GLN A 155 -5.11 16.30 -1.44
N TRP A 156 -4.88 15.01 -1.22
CA TRP A 156 -4.52 14.49 0.11
C TRP A 156 -3.20 15.05 0.63
N ALA A 157 -2.30 15.49 -0.26
CA ALA A 157 -1.02 16.07 0.12
C ALA A 157 -1.15 17.47 0.73
N ASP A 158 -2.21 18.18 0.36
CA ASP A 158 -2.48 19.57 0.79
C ASP A 158 -3.33 19.64 2.05
N LEU A 159 -3.97 18.53 2.43
CA LEU A 159 -4.79 18.45 3.63
C LEU A 159 -4.01 17.93 4.83
N LYS A 160 -4.31 18.52 5.99
CA LYS A 160 -3.84 17.98 7.25
C LYS A 160 -4.54 16.64 7.55
N PRO A 161 -3.84 15.67 8.19
CA PRO A 161 -4.40 14.35 8.50
C PRO A 161 -5.79 14.35 9.13
N HIS A 162 -6.10 15.28 10.05
CA HIS A 162 -7.43 15.33 10.66
C HIS A 162 -8.49 15.73 9.64
N ALA A 163 -8.29 16.84 8.91
CA ALA A 163 -9.21 17.28 7.87
C ALA A 163 -9.43 16.20 6.79
N LEU A 164 -8.35 15.51 6.40
CA LEU A 164 -8.41 14.40 5.46
C LEU A 164 -9.26 13.23 6.00
N SER A 165 -9.11 12.89 7.28
CA SER A 165 -9.93 11.84 7.93
C SER A 165 -11.43 12.16 7.97
N GLN A 166 -11.78 13.45 7.93
CA GLN A 166 -13.16 13.95 8.00
C GLN A 166 -13.74 14.28 6.62
N SER A 167 -13.08 13.92 5.51
CA SER A 167 -13.53 14.26 4.16
C SER A 167 -14.05 13.03 3.39
N PRO A 168 -15.37 12.75 3.43
CA PRO A 168 -15.99 11.70 2.62
C PRO A 168 -15.76 11.89 1.11
N ALA A 169 -15.77 13.15 0.66
CA ALA A 169 -15.61 13.51 -0.76
C ALA A 169 -14.28 13.03 -1.35
N LEU A 170 -13.25 12.90 -0.53
CA LEU A 170 -11.91 12.46 -0.97
C LEU A 170 -11.69 10.96 -0.84
N ARG A 171 -12.69 10.21 -0.35
CA ARG A 171 -12.70 8.73 -0.24
C ARG A 171 -11.49 8.14 0.50
N PHE A 172 -10.73 8.95 1.23
CA PHE A 172 -9.58 8.54 2.02
C PHE A 172 -9.93 7.41 3.00
N GLY A 173 -11.06 7.55 3.69
CA GLY A 173 -11.53 6.56 4.64
C GLY A 173 -11.89 5.22 3.99
N GLU A 174 -12.36 5.21 2.75
CA GLU A 174 -12.66 3.97 2.03
C GLU A 174 -11.37 3.20 1.71
N ILE A 175 -10.35 3.91 1.24
CA ILE A 175 -9.03 3.33 0.95
C ILE A 175 -8.34 2.84 2.21
N LEU A 176 -8.43 3.60 3.30
CA LEU A 176 -7.89 3.19 4.59
C LEU A 176 -8.56 1.90 5.07
N LYS A 177 -9.90 1.83 5.03
CA LYS A 177 -10.66 0.62 5.40
C LYS A 177 -10.25 -0.55 4.52
N PHE A 178 -10.09 -0.34 3.21
CA PHE A 178 -9.64 -1.41 2.33
C PHE A 178 -8.23 -1.91 2.66
N ALA A 179 -7.29 -0.99 2.89
CA ALA A 179 -5.94 -1.34 3.30
C ALA A 179 -5.89 -2.13 4.61
N ILE A 180 -6.81 -1.84 5.54
CA ILE A 180 -6.96 -2.58 6.79
C ILE A 180 -7.55 -3.97 6.56
N ALA A 181 -8.51 -4.09 5.63
CA ALA A 181 -9.19 -5.32 5.28
C ALA A 181 -8.28 -6.37 4.65
N LEU A 182 -7.30 -5.93 3.87
CA LEU A 182 -6.41 -6.81 3.14
C LEU A 182 -5.56 -7.61 4.15
N PRO A 183 -5.78 -8.92 4.29
CA PRO A 183 -5.08 -9.70 5.31
C PRO A 183 -3.58 -9.74 5.02
N ILE A 184 -2.80 -9.64 6.09
CA ILE A 184 -1.33 -9.68 6.02
C ILE A 184 -0.86 -11.11 5.71
N ALA A 185 0.34 -11.21 5.12
CA ALA A 185 1.18 -12.41 5.12
C ALA A 185 1.58 -12.83 6.55
N SER A 186 0.64 -13.29 7.37
CA SER A 186 0.91 -13.81 8.71
C SER A 186 0.18 -15.13 8.94
N ASP A 187 0.76 -15.99 9.77
CA ASP A 187 0.13 -17.22 10.23
C ASP A 187 -0.20 -17.12 11.73
N PRO A 188 -1.48 -17.00 12.12
CA PRO A 188 -2.68 -16.89 11.29
C PRO A 188 -2.87 -15.50 10.64
N PRO A 189 -3.81 -15.34 9.68
CA PRO A 189 -4.14 -14.06 9.07
C PRO A 189 -4.48 -13.01 10.13
N PHE A 190 -3.94 -11.80 9.97
CA PHE A 190 -4.12 -10.70 10.92
C PHE A 190 -4.61 -9.44 10.19
N VAL A 191 -5.53 -8.73 10.85
CA VAL A 191 -6.12 -7.47 10.39
C VAL A 191 -5.29 -6.32 10.94
N HIS A 192 -4.99 -5.32 10.10
CA HIS A 192 -4.18 -4.19 10.54
C HIS A 192 -4.85 -3.38 11.66
N SER A 193 -4.04 -2.82 12.56
CA SER A 193 -4.51 -1.93 13.63
C SER A 193 -5.04 -0.56 13.15
N GLY A 194 -4.92 -0.25 11.86
CA GLY A 194 -5.32 1.01 11.24
C GLY A 194 -4.20 2.06 11.16
N GLY A 195 -3.45 2.29 12.24
CA GLY A 195 -2.48 3.39 12.27
C GLY A 195 -1.31 3.22 11.30
N GLY A 196 -0.93 1.99 10.96
CA GLY A 196 0.04 1.70 9.90
C GLY A 196 -0.38 2.22 8.53
N PRO A 197 -1.46 1.66 7.96
CA PRO A 197 -2.04 2.18 6.71
C PRO A 197 -2.33 3.68 6.74
N PHE A 198 -2.88 4.21 7.83
CA PHE A 198 -3.12 5.66 7.98
C PHE A 198 -1.84 6.48 7.79
N THR A 199 -0.75 6.06 8.44
CA THR A 199 0.55 6.73 8.33
C THR A 199 1.14 6.59 6.93
N SER A 200 0.93 5.47 6.24
CA SER A 200 1.39 5.28 4.86
C SER A 200 0.65 6.16 3.85
N LEU A 201 -0.63 6.45 4.08
CA LEU A 201 -1.45 7.28 3.18
C LEU A 201 -1.23 8.77 3.37
N THR A 202 -1.13 9.24 4.61
CA THR A 202 -1.08 10.68 4.95
C THR A 202 0.27 11.33 4.61
N TRP A 203 0.27 12.65 4.39
CA TRP A 203 1.49 13.44 4.20
C TRP A 203 1.91 14.11 5.53
N GLY A 204 3.19 14.47 5.66
CA GLY A 204 3.79 15.03 6.89
C GLY A 204 5.04 14.26 7.34
N ASP A 205 6.04 14.98 7.82
CA ASP A 205 7.35 14.47 8.27
C ASP A 205 7.45 14.29 9.79
N ASP A 206 6.49 14.83 10.53
CA ASP A 206 6.35 14.66 11.97
C ASP A 206 5.58 13.38 12.33
N PRO A 207 5.63 12.94 13.60
CA PRO A 207 4.90 11.77 14.04
C PRO A 207 3.39 11.91 13.78
N GLN A 208 2.78 10.82 13.34
CA GLN A 208 1.36 10.72 13.04
C GLN A 208 0.66 9.95 14.16
N VAL A 209 -0.48 10.47 14.62
CA VAL A 209 -1.35 9.89 15.63
C VAL A 209 -2.59 9.34 14.95
N PHE A 210 -2.96 8.12 15.32
CA PHE A 210 -4.19 7.48 14.85
C PHE A 210 -4.96 6.90 16.04
N ALA A 211 -6.28 7.05 16.02
CA ALA A 211 -7.18 6.47 17.00
C ALA A 211 -8.49 6.01 16.34
N TRP A 212 -9.09 4.99 16.92
CA TRP A 212 -10.45 4.58 16.58
C TRP A 212 -11.46 5.39 17.40
N GLY A 213 -12.61 5.72 16.80
CA GLY A 213 -13.75 6.32 17.48
C GLY A 213 -14.67 5.30 18.15
N LYS A 214 -14.21 4.06 18.36
CA LYS A 214 -14.99 2.94 18.90
C LYS A 214 -14.48 2.45 20.24
N THR A 215 -15.35 1.81 21.00
CA THR A 215 -15.01 1.19 22.28
C THR A 215 -14.26 -0.14 22.09
N SER A 216 -13.48 -0.57 23.10
CA SER A 216 -12.71 -1.82 23.07
C SER A 216 -13.53 -3.06 22.69
N PRO A 217 -14.75 -3.31 23.24
CA PRO A 217 -15.52 -4.51 22.90
C PRO A 217 -15.99 -4.55 21.44
N GLU A 218 -16.28 -3.38 20.85
CA GLU A 218 -16.69 -3.27 19.45
C GLU A 218 -15.51 -3.52 18.51
N LEU A 219 -14.33 -3.02 18.85
CA LEU A 219 -13.10 -3.26 18.11
C LEU A 219 -12.69 -4.73 18.17
N GLU A 220 -12.80 -5.37 19.33
CA GLU A 220 -12.49 -6.80 19.49
C GLU A 220 -13.39 -7.67 18.61
N ARG A 221 -14.71 -7.45 18.66
CA ARG A 221 -15.66 -8.15 17.78
C ARG A 221 -15.37 -7.86 16.30
N LEU A 222 -14.95 -6.65 15.96
CA LEU A 222 -14.61 -6.27 14.59
C LEU A 222 -13.36 -7.02 14.11
N PHE A 223 -12.29 -7.06 14.91
CA PHE A 223 -11.06 -7.77 14.55
C PHE A 223 -11.24 -9.29 14.53
N GLU A 224 -12.07 -9.84 15.43
CA GLU A 224 -12.41 -11.26 15.43
C GLU A 224 -13.24 -11.63 14.20
N ARG A 225 -14.29 -10.86 13.87
CA ARG A 225 -15.06 -11.08 12.65
C ARG A 225 -14.22 -10.91 11.41
N ALA A 226 -13.39 -9.87 11.32
CA ALA A 226 -12.53 -9.65 10.15
C ALA A 226 -11.43 -10.72 9.99
N ALA A 227 -11.08 -11.45 11.04
CA ALA A 227 -10.21 -12.62 10.97
C ALA A 227 -10.93 -13.89 10.46
N HIS A 228 -12.28 -13.92 10.50
CA HIS A 228 -13.10 -15.09 10.18
C HIS A 228 -14.02 -14.90 8.95
N ASP A 229 -14.34 -13.66 8.60
CA ASP A 229 -15.31 -13.28 7.56
C ASP A 229 -14.71 -12.15 6.72
N GLU A 230 -14.53 -12.42 5.42
CA GLU A 230 -13.63 -11.70 4.51
C GLU A 230 -14.12 -10.31 4.07
N LEU A 231 -15.29 -9.83 4.55
CA LEU A 231 -15.87 -8.56 4.09
C LEU A 231 -16.46 -7.65 5.18
N THR A 232 -16.17 -7.91 6.45
CA THR A 232 -16.82 -7.23 7.59
C THR A 232 -16.20 -5.86 7.94
N LEU A 233 -15.71 -5.10 6.96
CA LEU A 233 -15.27 -3.71 7.18
C LEU A 233 -16.31 -2.65 6.83
N LYS A 234 -17.56 -3.06 6.59
CA LYS A 234 -18.74 -2.17 6.73
C LYS A 234 -18.81 -1.48 8.10
N VAL A 235 -18.03 -1.93 9.09
CA VAL A 235 -18.15 -1.52 10.50
C VAL A 235 -17.09 -0.51 10.94
N ALA A 236 -16.04 -0.20 10.17
CA ALA A 236 -15.06 0.83 10.57
C ALA A 236 -15.47 2.23 10.09
N SER A 237 -16.55 2.81 10.61
CA SER A 237 -16.98 4.18 10.27
C SER A 237 -16.16 5.27 10.96
N ASP A 238 -15.73 5.03 12.21
CA ASP A 238 -15.25 6.12 13.07
C ASP A 238 -13.78 5.91 13.41
N PHE A 239 -12.92 6.67 12.74
CA PHE A 239 -11.53 6.83 13.10
C PHE A 239 -11.17 8.31 13.02
N SER A 240 -10.05 8.67 13.64
CA SER A 240 -9.47 9.98 13.50
C SER A 240 -7.96 9.87 13.55
N GLY A 241 -7.29 10.82 12.93
CA GLY A 241 -5.86 10.93 13.07
C GLY A 241 -5.40 12.36 12.92
N TRP A 242 -4.20 12.61 13.40
CA TRP A 242 -3.61 13.93 13.50
C TRP A 242 -2.11 13.81 13.27
N SER A 243 -1.53 14.79 12.61
CA SER A 243 -0.11 15.09 12.75
C SER A 243 0.18 15.64 14.15
N PHE A 244 1.39 15.47 14.65
CA PHE A 244 1.86 16.15 15.85
C PHE A 244 1.74 17.67 15.69
N ARG A 245 2.01 18.19 14.50
CA ARG A 245 1.85 19.61 14.17
C ARG A 245 0.42 20.10 14.44
N GLU A 246 -0.60 19.34 14.05
CA GLU A 246 -2.00 19.65 14.35
C GLU A 246 -2.26 19.66 15.86
N LEU A 247 -1.81 18.63 16.59
CA LEU A 247 -2.00 18.53 18.05
C LEU A 247 -1.29 19.66 18.81
N MET A 248 -0.23 20.22 18.24
CA MET A 248 0.56 21.30 18.81
C MET A 248 0.18 22.70 18.31
N ARG A 249 -0.93 22.84 17.58
CA ARG A 249 -1.40 24.13 17.02
C ARG A 249 -0.36 24.79 16.10
N ASP A 250 0.17 24.02 15.15
CA ASP A 250 1.03 24.47 14.04
C ASP A 250 2.42 25.01 14.40
N LEU A 251 2.94 24.70 15.59
CA LEU A 251 4.36 24.90 15.87
C LEU A 251 5.21 24.04 14.92
N THR A 252 6.21 24.62 14.28
CA THR A 252 7.13 23.91 13.39
C THR A 252 7.99 22.96 14.24
N PRO A 253 7.75 21.64 14.20
CA PRO A 253 8.49 20.71 15.03
C PRO A 253 9.89 20.55 14.44
N VAL A 254 10.94 20.90 15.18
CA VAL A 254 12.29 20.45 14.86
C VAL A 254 12.45 19.08 15.50
N ALA A 255 12.82 18.06 14.72
CA ALA A 255 13.07 16.72 15.24
C ALA A 255 14.09 16.81 16.39
N PRO A 256 13.68 16.60 17.65
CA PRO A 256 14.52 16.92 18.80
C PRO A 256 15.38 15.73 19.24
N LEU A 257 15.47 14.69 18.41
CA LEU A 257 16.04 13.38 18.73
C LEU A 257 16.77 12.81 17.53
N ASP A 258 17.86 12.10 17.80
CA ASP A 258 18.41 11.13 16.88
C ASP A 258 17.86 9.74 17.26
N TYR A 259 17.36 9.02 16.25
CA TYR A 259 17.03 7.60 16.36
C TYR A 259 17.59 6.74 15.21
N SER A 260 17.81 5.46 15.50
CA SER A 260 18.33 4.44 14.58
C SER A 260 17.53 3.15 14.66
N LEU A 261 17.57 2.37 13.58
CA LEU A 261 17.03 1.02 13.53
C LEU A 261 18.19 0.04 13.30
N ILE A 262 18.37 -0.89 14.23
CA ILE A 262 19.46 -1.86 14.21
C ILE A 262 18.88 -3.26 14.15
N PHE A 263 19.32 -4.03 13.18
CA PHE A 263 19.01 -5.44 13.10
C PHE A 263 20.08 -6.30 13.78
N LEU A 264 19.64 -7.20 14.65
CA LEU A 264 20.50 -8.04 15.50
C LEU A 264 20.54 -9.51 15.07
N GLY A 265 20.19 -9.81 13.81
CA GLY A 265 20.30 -11.17 13.26
C GLY A 265 19.01 -11.99 13.29
N GLN A 266 17.97 -11.54 14.02
CA GLN A 266 16.73 -12.29 14.16
C GLN A 266 15.55 -11.60 13.49
N ALA A 267 15.06 -12.16 12.38
CA ALA A 267 13.87 -11.67 11.69
C ALA A 267 12.63 -11.78 12.58
N SER A 268 11.69 -10.84 12.41
CA SER A 268 10.39 -10.93 13.07
C SER A 268 9.48 -11.92 12.35
N VAL A 269 8.84 -12.80 13.12
CA VAL A 269 7.81 -13.70 12.60
C VAL A 269 6.45 -13.01 12.71
N GLY A 270 5.94 -12.50 11.59
CA GLY A 270 4.58 -11.97 11.51
C GLY A 270 3.56 -13.11 11.61
N GLY A 271 2.75 -13.13 12.68
CA GLY A 271 1.79 -14.21 12.97
C GLY A 271 1.77 -14.62 14.44
N MET A 272 2.91 -14.46 15.11
CA MET A 272 3.01 -14.61 16.55
C MET A 272 2.14 -13.60 17.30
N ALA A 273 1.57 -12.56 16.68
CA ALA A 273 0.72 -11.60 17.39
C ALA A 273 -0.51 -12.23 18.07
N ARG A 274 -1.06 -13.33 17.52
CA ARG A 274 -2.19 -14.09 18.09
C ARG A 274 -1.74 -15.04 19.22
N LEU A 275 -0.67 -15.81 19.00
CA LEU A 275 -0.07 -16.66 20.05
C LEU A 275 0.48 -15.82 21.20
N VAL A 276 1.15 -14.71 20.88
CA VAL A 276 1.55 -13.68 21.83
C VAL A 276 0.31 -13.14 22.52
N ARG A 277 -0.80 -12.77 21.84
CA ARG A 277 -2.03 -12.28 22.51
C ARG A 277 -2.55 -13.26 23.56
N ILE A 278 -2.69 -14.54 23.21
CA ILE A 278 -3.13 -15.61 24.13
C ILE A 278 -2.14 -15.69 25.31
N ASN A 279 -0.84 -15.73 25.02
CA ASN A 279 0.19 -15.79 26.05
C ASN A 279 0.30 -14.50 26.89
N ILE A 280 -0.01 -13.30 26.35
CA ILE A 280 -0.03 -12.04 27.12
C ILE A 280 -1.18 -12.11 28.12
N GLU A 281 -2.38 -12.48 27.65
CA GLU A 281 -3.57 -12.59 28.50
C GLU A 281 -3.33 -13.61 29.62
N GLU A 282 -2.80 -14.78 29.28
CA GLU A 282 -2.44 -15.81 30.26
C GLU A 282 -1.32 -15.38 31.21
N ASN A 283 -0.20 -14.84 30.70
CA ASN A 283 0.93 -14.39 31.52
C ASN A 283 0.53 -13.26 32.46
N VAL A 284 -0.31 -12.32 32.02
CA VAL A 284 -0.71 -11.21 32.88
C VAL A 284 -1.73 -11.65 33.91
N ILE A 285 -2.67 -12.53 33.55
CA ILE A 285 -3.55 -13.18 34.53
C ILE A 285 -2.71 -13.94 35.55
N GLU A 286 -1.66 -14.64 35.13
CA GLU A 286 -0.76 -15.35 36.03
C GLU A 286 0.01 -14.39 36.95
N VAL A 287 0.55 -13.30 36.42
CA VAL A 287 1.24 -12.25 37.21
C VAL A 287 0.25 -11.56 38.16
N ALA A 288 -0.95 -11.22 37.71
CA ALA A 288 -1.98 -10.59 38.53
C ALA A 288 -2.44 -11.51 39.66
N ARG A 289 -2.65 -12.80 39.38
CA ARG A 289 -2.88 -13.83 40.40
C ARG A 289 -1.70 -13.98 41.35
N GLY A 290 -0.47 -13.93 40.85
CA GLY A 290 0.76 -13.98 41.65
C GLY A 290 0.86 -12.79 42.61
N ILE A 291 0.61 -11.58 42.12
CA ILE A 291 0.54 -10.35 42.93
C ILE A 291 -0.60 -10.45 43.95
N ASN A 292 -1.80 -10.85 43.54
CA ASN A 292 -2.94 -11.00 44.44
C ASN A 292 -2.66 -12.04 45.54
N ARG A 293 -2.01 -13.17 45.21
CA ARG A 293 -1.54 -14.15 46.20
C ARG A 293 -0.53 -13.53 47.16
N LEU A 294 0.55 -12.93 46.66
CA LEU A 294 1.58 -12.28 47.49
C LEU A 294 1.00 -11.21 48.41
N PHE A 295 0.08 -10.38 47.92
CA PHE A 295 -0.50 -9.26 48.67
C PHE A 295 -1.60 -9.72 49.62
N SER A 296 -2.33 -10.80 49.30
CA SER A 296 -3.33 -11.40 50.20
C SER A 296 -2.70 -11.97 51.48
N LEU A 297 -1.42 -12.35 51.44
CA LEU A 297 -0.69 -12.91 52.58
C LEU A 297 -0.20 -11.84 53.58
N HIS A 298 -0.32 -10.56 53.25
CA HIS A 298 0.20 -9.46 54.08
C HIS A 298 -0.83 -8.34 54.30
N ALA A 299 -1.30 -8.20 55.54
CA ALA A 299 -2.33 -7.21 55.92
C ALA A 299 -1.99 -5.75 55.56
N LEU A 300 -0.71 -5.38 55.61
CA LEU A 300 -0.21 -4.07 55.15
C LEU A 300 -0.35 -3.91 53.63
N ALA A 301 -0.10 -4.95 52.86
CA ALA A 301 -0.21 -4.93 51.40
C ALA A 301 -1.68 -4.80 50.96
N GLN A 302 -2.63 -5.35 51.73
CA GLN A 302 -4.07 -5.20 51.50
C GLN A 302 -4.58 -3.76 51.71
N SER A 303 -3.85 -2.96 52.48
CA SER A 303 -4.18 -1.55 52.71
C SER A 303 -3.69 -0.62 51.59
N LEU A 304 -2.81 -1.10 50.70
CA LEU A 304 -2.24 -0.30 49.63
C LEU A 304 -3.32 0.09 48.60
N PRO A 305 -3.35 1.36 48.15
CA PRO A 305 -4.28 1.84 47.12
C PRO A 305 -4.25 0.99 45.84
N PHE A 306 -3.08 0.45 45.47
CA PHE A 306 -2.91 -0.42 44.31
C PHE A 306 -3.65 -1.76 44.46
N TYR A 307 -3.56 -2.41 45.62
CA TYR A 307 -4.29 -3.66 45.88
C TYR A 307 -5.80 -3.40 45.91
N ARG A 308 -6.23 -2.30 46.54
CA ARG A 308 -7.66 -1.93 46.53
C ARG A 308 -8.16 -1.62 45.13
N PHE A 309 -7.35 -0.96 44.29
CA PHE A 309 -7.65 -0.71 42.88
C PHE A 309 -7.71 -2.00 42.06
N SER A 310 -6.79 -2.94 42.26
CA SER A 310 -6.79 -4.24 41.57
C SER A 310 -7.95 -5.14 42.00
N GLN A 311 -8.48 -4.96 43.21
CA GLN A 311 -9.68 -5.64 43.72
C GLN A 311 -10.98 -4.95 43.28
N ALA A 312 -10.96 -3.62 43.07
CA ALA A 312 -12.15 -2.83 42.69
C ALA A 312 -12.52 -2.94 41.21
N VAL A 313 -11.57 -3.34 40.35
CA VAL A 313 -11.81 -3.59 38.93
C VAL A 313 -11.87 -5.11 38.72
N PRO A 314 -13.07 -5.71 38.52
CA PRO A 314 -13.23 -7.17 38.52
C PRO A 314 -12.62 -7.87 37.29
N ASP A 315 -12.14 -7.11 36.29
CA ASP A 315 -11.57 -7.65 35.06
C ASP A 315 -10.09 -7.22 34.92
N GLU A 316 -9.17 -8.17 35.13
CA GLU A 316 -7.73 -7.99 34.97
C GLU A 316 -7.37 -7.50 33.54
N GLN A 317 -8.14 -7.88 32.52
CA GLN A 317 -7.93 -7.41 31.15
C GLN A 317 -8.22 -5.91 31.00
N HIS A 318 -9.23 -5.41 31.71
CA HIS A 318 -9.56 -3.98 31.72
C HIS A 318 -8.39 -3.14 32.26
N ASN A 319 -7.76 -3.59 33.36
CA ASN A 319 -6.60 -2.91 33.95
C ASN A 319 -5.41 -2.85 32.99
N ILE A 320 -5.13 -3.93 32.27
CA ILE A 320 -4.05 -3.97 31.25
C ILE A 320 -4.31 -2.96 30.14
N LYS A 321 -5.54 -2.93 29.63
CA LYS A 321 -5.96 -2.02 28.56
C LYS A 321 -5.80 -0.57 29.01
N MET A 322 -6.20 -0.25 30.23
CA MET A 322 -6.05 1.08 30.81
C MET A 322 -4.59 1.48 31.00
N VAL A 323 -3.77 0.65 31.66
CA VAL A 323 -2.35 0.96 31.90
C VAL A 323 -1.60 1.15 30.58
N THR A 324 -1.83 0.27 29.59
CA THR A 324 -1.20 0.39 28.28
C THR A 324 -1.60 1.69 27.57
N SER A 325 -2.87 2.08 27.65
CA SER A 325 -3.37 3.32 27.07
C SER A 325 -2.83 4.55 27.78
N PHE A 326 -2.72 4.50 29.12
CA PHE A 326 -2.14 5.56 29.93
C PHE A 326 -0.66 5.80 29.61
N LEU A 327 0.16 4.73 29.58
CA LEU A 327 1.57 4.84 29.22
C LEU A 327 1.76 5.34 27.79
N THR A 328 0.88 4.94 26.87
CA THR A 328 0.88 5.44 25.49
C THR A 328 0.60 6.95 25.45
N LEU A 329 -0.38 7.44 26.21
CA LEU A 329 -0.68 8.87 26.34
C LEU A 329 0.46 9.64 27.01
N ALA A 330 1.10 9.05 28.01
CA ALA A 330 2.22 9.66 28.72
C ALA A 330 3.43 9.85 27.79
N VAL A 331 3.84 8.80 27.06
CA VAL A 331 4.89 8.89 26.04
C VAL A 331 4.53 9.91 24.96
N THR A 332 3.30 9.90 24.46
CA THR A 332 2.81 10.85 23.45
C THR A 332 2.92 12.29 23.93
N THR A 333 2.50 12.54 25.18
CA THR A 333 2.55 13.87 25.81
C THR A 333 4.00 14.34 25.97
N ARG A 334 4.89 13.46 26.42
CA ARG A 334 6.32 13.79 26.57
C ARG A 334 7.02 13.99 25.23
N LEU A 335 6.69 13.20 24.23
CA LEU A 335 7.20 13.39 22.88
C LEU A 335 6.72 14.73 22.31
N ALA A 336 5.44 15.08 22.48
CA ALA A 336 4.90 16.37 22.06
C ALA A 336 5.55 17.54 22.81
N GLU A 337 5.80 17.39 24.12
CA GLU A 337 6.54 18.37 24.91
C GLU A 337 7.97 18.57 24.37
N LEU A 338 8.65 17.48 24.01
CA LEU A 338 9.99 17.51 23.43
C LEU A 338 10.03 18.22 22.07
N TYR A 339 9.06 17.93 21.19
CA TYR A 339 8.92 18.63 19.91
C TYR A 339 8.60 20.12 20.08
N ARG A 340 7.87 20.49 21.14
CA ARG A 340 7.50 21.89 21.44
C ARG A 340 8.64 22.70 22.05
N LYS A 341 9.39 22.10 22.97
CA LYS A 341 10.36 22.80 23.83
C LYS A 341 11.82 22.48 23.49
N GLY A 342 12.07 21.57 22.56
CA GLY A 342 13.40 21.11 22.16
C GLY A 342 14.04 20.16 23.17
N HIS A 343 15.31 19.81 22.93
CA HIS A 343 16.08 18.80 23.64
C HIS A 343 16.71 19.31 24.96
N LYS A 344 16.04 20.20 25.70
CA LYS A 344 16.55 20.64 27.02
C LYS A 344 16.76 19.40 27.91
N PRO A 345 17.88 19.27 28.65
CA PRO A 345 18.24 18.03 29.35
C PRO A 345 17.13 17.43 30.21
N LEU A 346 16.41 18.26 30.97
CA LEU A 346 15.30 17.81 31.82
C LEU A 346 14.10 17.28 31.01
N ILE A 347 13.82 17.86 29.84
CA ILE A 347 12.70 17.47 28.99
C ILE A 347 13.01 16.15 28.30
N LEU A 348 14.22 16.04 27.77
CA LEU A 348 14.73 14.81 27.18
C LEU A 348 14.77 13.68 28.21
N ALA A 349 15.30 13.95 29.41
CA ALA A 349 15.32 12.99 30.51
C ALA A 349 13.91 12.48 30.84
N LYS A 350 12.92 13.37 30.99
CA LYS A 350 11.52 12.99 31.24
C LYS A 350 10.91 12.16 30.12
N PHE A 351 11.20 12.49 28.86
CA PHE A 351 10.73 11.69 27.73
C PHE A 351 11.36 10.30 27.75
N LEU A 352 12.67 10.21 27.96
CA LEU A 352 13.37 8.93 28.00
C LEU A 352 12.89 8.08 29.19
N ASP A 353 12.68 8.65 30.37
CA ASP A 353 12.16 7.91 31.52
C ASP A 353 10.76 7.32 31.23
N GLU A 354 9.85 8.14 30.69
CA GLU A 354 8.50 7.69 30.35
C GLU A 354 8.51 6.64 29.23
N TYR A 355 9.39 6.82 28.25
CA TYR A 355 9.52 5.88 27.15
C TYR A 355 10.13 4.54 27.58
N GLN A 356 11.05 4.56 28.55
CA GLN A 356 11.58 3.36 29.17
C GLN A 356 10.50 2.62 29.98
N HIS A 357 9.65 3.33 30.72
CA HIS A 357 8.51 2.71 31.42
C HIS A 357 7.57 2.02 30.42
N TYR A 358 7.24 2.68 29.31
CA TYR A 358 6.46 2.08 28.24
C TYR A 358 7.14 0.82 27.67
N CYS A 359 8.44 0.89 27.37
CA CYS A 359 9.19 -0.25 26.85
C CYS A 359 9.19 -1.44 27.84
N ASN A 360 9.41 -1.17 29.13
CA ASN A 360 9.38 -2.19 30.18
C ASN A 360 8.01 -2.84 30.31
N TRP A 361 6.94 -2.05 30.27
CA TRP A 361 5.57 -2.55 30.25
C TRP A 361 5.33 -3.44 29.03
N MET A 362 5.72 -2.99 27.83
CA MET A 362 5.55 -3.79 26.61
C MET A 362 6.37 -5.07 26.62
N ARG A 363 7.55 -5.08 27.25
CA ARG A 363 8.36 -6.30 27.47
C ARG A 363 7.64 -7.27 28.41
N MET A 364 7.09 -6.76 29.52
CA MET A 364 6.32 -7.57 30.47
C MET A 364 5.13 -8.23 29.78
N LEU A 365 4.38 -7.47 28.97
CA LEU A 365 3.24 -7.99 28.24
C LEU A 365 3.65 -9.10 27.24
N ARG A 366 4.76 -8.92 26.50
CA ARG A 366 5.14 -9.83 25.40
C ARG A 366 5.87 -11.09 25.86
N GLY A 367 6.34 -11.14 27.10
CA GLY A 367 7.41 -12.06 27.52
C GLY A 367 8.77 -11.66 26.93
N ALA A 368 9.85 -12.31 27.38
CA ALA A 368 11.20 -12.04 26.87
C ALA A 368 11.25 -12.35 25.36
N PRO A 369 11.47 -11.36 24.48
CA PRO A 369 11.64 -11.63 23.05
C PRO A 369 12.88 -12.51 22.84
N ALA A 370 12.97 -13.18 21.70
CA ALA A 370 14.09 -14.09 21.46
C ALA A 370 15.47 -13.37 21.36
N ASN A 371 15.45 -12.06 21.13
CA ASN A 371 16.62 -11.18 21.22
C ASN A 371 16.80 -10.50 22.59
N PHE A 372 16.03 -10.87 23.62
CA PHE A 372 16.01 -10.20 24.92
C PHE A 372 17.40 -10.12 25.56
N ALA A 373 18.11 -11.24 25.65
CA ALA A 373 19.45 -11.30 26.20
C ALA A 373 20.42 -10.36 25.45
N VAL A 374 20.25 -10.25 24.12
CA VAL A 374 21.05 -9.34 23.29
C VAL A 374 20.67 -7.89 23.57
N THR A 375 19.38 -7.56 23.66
CA THR A 375 18.92 -6.19 23.96
C THR A 375 19.29 -5.73 25.37
N GLU A 376 19.25 -6.62 26.37
CA GLU A 376 19.70 -6.32 27.73
C GLU A 376 21.20 -6.12 27.78
N ARG A 377 21.96 -6.98 27.09
CA ARG A 377 23.40 -6.79 26.93
C ARG A 377 23.73 -5.46 26.24
N LEU A 378 22.93 -5.08 25.25
CA LEU A 378 23.05 -3.80 24.55
C LEU A 378 22.78 -2.64 25.50
N ALA A 379 21.71 -2.71 26.30
CA ALA A 379 21.39 -1.70 27.31
C ALA A 379 22.52 -1.54 28.32
N GLN A 380 23.11 -2.65 28.77
CA GLN A 380 24.24 -2.65 29.69
C GLN A 380 25.49 -1.98 29.09
N VAL A 381 25.89 -2.37 27.86
CA VAL A 381 27.04 -1.74 27.17
C VAL A 381 26.82 -0.23 27.01
N LEU A 382 25.59 0.19 26.72
CA LEU A 382 25.26 1.60 26.55
C LEU A 382 25.27 2.39 27.87
N ALA A 383 24.85 1.76 28.98
CA ALA A 383 24.94 2.33 30.31
C ALA A 383 26.41 2.51 30.76
N GLU A 384 27.27 1.55 30.43
CA GLU A 384 28.70 1.55 30.78
C GLU A 384 29.52 2.55 29.95
N GLU A 385 29.21 2.74 28.65
CA GLU A 385 30.12 3.48 27.76
C GLU A 385 30.02 5.01 27.85
N ARG A 386 28.89 5.67 28.16
CA ARG A 386 28.78 7.15 27.98
C ARG A 386 27.86 8.00 28.88
N GLY A 387 27.16 7.46 29.87
CA GLY A 387 26.20 8.27 30.66
C GLY A 387 25.02 8.85 29.83
N SER A 388 24.97 8.56 28.53
CA SER A 388 23.89 8.89 27.62
C SER A 388 22.76 7.88 27.82
N ARG A 389 21.55 8.40 28.06
CA ARG A 389 20.34 7.57 28.18
C ARG A 389 19.94 7.07 26.80
N VAL A 390 19.95 5.76 26.61
CA VAL A 390 19.56 5.10 25.36
C VAL A 390 18.44 4.12 25.63
N ILE A 391 17.41 4.17 24.80
CA ILE A 391 16.25 3.28 24.93
C ILE A 391 16.23 2.32 23.76
N LEU A 392 15.95 1.06 24.09
CA LEU A 392 15.90 -0.05 23.18
C LEU A 392 14.51 -0.66 23.15
N GLN A 393 13.80 -0.42 22.04
CA GLN A 393 12.50 -1.02 21.81
C GLN A 393 12.57 -2.05 20.68
N PRO A 394 12.45 -3.36 20.98
CA PRO A 394 12.21 -4.36 19.95
C PRO A 394 10.77 -4.24 19.45
N PHE A 395 10.57 -4.15 18.13
CA PHE A 395 9.23 -3.97 17.55
C PHE A 395 8.32 -5.20 17.63
N ALA A 396 8.87 -6.40 17.90
CA ALA A 396 8.13 -7.66 18.03
C ALA A 396 8.95 -8.70 18.83
N SER A 397 8.74 -10.00 18.57
CA SER A 397 9.62 -11.10 19.04
C SER A 397 10.96 -11.17 18.30
N GLY A 398 11.21 -10.23 17.39
CA GLY A 398 12.43 -10.04 16.58
C GLY A 398 12.31 -8.79 15.70
N GLY A 399 13.19 -8.66 14.72
CA GLY A 399 13.28 -7.51 13.81
C GLY A 399 14.25 -6.44 14.29
N ASP A 400 13.99 -5.20 13.89
CA ASP A 400 14.83 -4.08 14.29
C ASP A 400 14.59 -3.68 15.74
N VAL A 401 15.66 -3.19 16.36
CA VAL A 401 15.63 -2.49 17.64
C VAL A 401 15.73 -1.01 17.37
N LEU A 402 14.75 -0.25 17.87
CA LEU A 402 14.81 1.20 17.88
C LEU A 402 15.79 1.65 18.96
N VAL A 403 16.73 2.49 18.56
CA VAL A 403 17.69 3.14 19.45
C VAL A 403 17.42 4.63 19.41
N VAL A 404 17.19 5.25 20.57
CA VAL A 404 16.88 6.70 20.68
C VAL A 404 17.92 7.35 21.58
N SER A 405 18.43 8.52 21.17
CA SER A 405 19.39 9.28 21.96
C SER A 405 19.29 10.79 21.69
N GLU A 406 20.11 11.55 22.41
CA GLU A 406 20.25 12.99 22.17
C GLU A 406 20.87 13.26 20.78
N PRO A 407 20.51 14.38 20.12
CA PRO A 407 21.10 14.78 18.84
C PRO A 407 22.62 14.88 18.91
N GLY A 408 23.31 14.36 17.88
CA GLY A 408 24.77 14.42 17.75
C GLY A 408 25.53 13.34 18.53
N VAL A 409 24.89 12.66 19.48
CA VAL A 409 25.52 11.57 20.26
C VAL A 409 25.48 10.25 19.49
N GLN A 410 24.45 10.03 18.67
CA GLN A 410 24.12 8.70 18.17
C GLN A 410 25.18 8.10 17.25
N GLN A 411 25.86 8.90 16.44
CA GLN A 411 26.84 8.37 15.49
C GLN A 411 28.01 7.65 16.18
N GLY A 412 28.57 8.27 17.23
CA GLY A 412 29.66 7.65 18.01
C GLY A 412 29.18 6.41 18.76
N LEU A 413 27.97 6.49 19.32
CA LEU A 413 27.32 5.41 20.05
C LEU A 413 27.12 4.17 19.17
N ILE A 414 26.55 4.33 17.99
CA ILE A 414 26.28 3.24 17.05
C ILE A 414 27.57 2.61 16.53
N LYS A 415 28.63 3.39 16.35
CA LYS A 415 29.95 2.88 15.95
C LYS A 415 30.59 2.03 17.05
N GLY A 416 30.58 2.51 18.30
CA GLY A 416 31.08 1.77 19.46
C GLY A 416 30.31 0.49 19.68
N LEU A 417 28.98 0.58 19.67
CA LEU A 417 28.08 -0.55 19.80
C LEU A 417 28.32 -1.63 18.73
N GLY A 418 28.44 -1.22 17.46
CA GLY A 418 28.73 -2.14 16.37
C GLY A 418 30.07 -2.87 16.54
N ALA A 419 31.08 -2.23 17.13
CA ALA A 419 32.35 -2.87 17.45
C ALA A 419 32.21 -3.87 18.62
N ALA A 420 31.53 -3.47 19.70
CA ALA A 420 31.30 -4.29 20.89
C ALA A 420 30.51 -5.58 20.59
N LEU A 421 29.47 -5.49 19.76
CA LEU A 421 28.64 -6.63 19.36
C LEU A 421 29.39 -7.59 18.44
N ARG A 422 30.17 -7.08 17.48
CA ARG A 422 30.99 -7.92 16.59
C ARG A 422 32.04 -8.71 17.38
N LYS A 423 32.66 -8.10 18.41
CA LYS A 423 33.58 -8.82 19.31
C LYS A 423 32.91 -10.01 20.00
N GLN A 424 31.61 -9.91 20.28
CA GLN A 424 30.79 -10.96 20.88
C GLN A 424 30.13 -11.89 19.84
N ARG A 425 30.46 -11.75 18.54
CA ARG A 425 29.87 -12.51 17.42
C ARG A 425 28.34 -12.36 17.31
N ILE A 426 27.80 -11.25 17.81
CA ILE A 426 26.39 -10.91 17.65
C ILE A 426 26.21 -10.17 16.31
N PRO A 427 25.29 -10.60 15.43
CA PRO A 427 25.02 -9.91 14.18
C PRO A 427 24.61 -8.45 14.42
N PHE A 428 25.08 -7.55 13.55
CA PHE A 428 24.80 -6.13 13.65
C PHE A 428 24.70 -5.50 12.26
N GLU A 429 23.52 -4.98 11.94
CA GLU A 429 23.25 -4.24 10.72
C GLU A 429 22.54 -2.93 11.07
N LEU A 430 23.13 -1.80 10.69
CA LEU A 430 22.50 -0.48 10.82
C LEU A 430 21.61 -0.24 9.59
N ASP A 431 20.32 -0.54 9.75
CA ASP A 431 19.37 -0.40 8.66
C ASP A 431 19.00 1.08 8.44
N TYR A 432 18.73 1.84 9.51
CA TYR A 432 18.36 3.27 9.43
C TYR A 432 19.05 4.13 10.49
N ALA A 433 19.31 5.38 10.14
CA ALA A 433 19.77 6.43 11.05
C ALA A 433 19.16 7.77 10.65
N SER A 434 18.43 8.42 11.55
CA SER A 434 17.72 9.70 11.30
C SER A 434 18.64 10.82 10.82
N TRP A 435 19.82 11.01 11.41
CA TRP A 435 20.81 12.01 10.98
C TRP A 435 21.42 11.72 9.60
N ARG A 436 21.36 10.47 9.13
CA ARG A 436 21.90 10.04 7.83
C ARG A 436 20.82 10.06 6.74
N ASP A 437 19.65 9.54 7.06
CA ASP A 437 18.62 9.20 6.09
C ASP A 437 17.46 10.21 6.06
N GLY A 438 17.25 10.95 7.16
CA GLY A 438 16.16 11.89 7.36
C GLY A 438 14.79 11.20 7.53
N ASN A 439 13.72 12.01 7.50
CA ASN A 439 12.33 11.57 7.55
C ASN A 439 11.63 11.75 6.21
N SER A 440 10.61 10.91 5.95
CA SER A 440 9.73 11.12 4.80
C SER A 440 8.60 12.07 5.16
N LYS A 441 8.32 13.04 4.28
CA LYS A 441 7.08 13.81 4.28
C LYS A 441 5.98 13.15 3.44
N GLU A 442 6.37 12.39 2.43
CA GLU A 442 5.46 11.91 1.39
C GLU A 442 4.62 10.73 1.88
N GLY A 443 3.30 10.81 1.68
CA GLY A 443 2.35 9.73 1.89
C GLY A 443 2.17 8.86 0.65
N LEU A 444 0.91 8.54 0.33
CA LEU A 444 0.55 7.91 -0.94
C LEU A 444 0.90 8.83 -2.10
N LYS A 445 1.54 8.27 -3.13
CA LYS A 445 1.86 8.94 -4.39
C LYS A 445 1.45 8.08 -5.57
N VAL A 446 0.80 8.70 -6.55
CA VAL A 446 0.57 8.09 -7.87
C VAL A 446 1.82 8.33 -8.70
N GLU A 447 2.64 7.30 -8.87
CA GLU A 447 3.90 7.39 -9.62
C GLU A 447 3.67 7.22 -11.13
N GLN A 448 2.64 6.47 -11.51
CA GLN A 448 2.21 6.28 -12.88
C GLN A 448 0.72 5.94 -12.93
N PHE A 449 0.00 6.61 -13.82
CA PHE A 449 -1.36 6.25 -14.20
C PHE A 449 -1.58 6.61 -15.68
N LEU A 450 -1.24 5.68 -16.55
CA LEU A 450 -1.16 5.94 -17.99
C LEU A 450 -2.49 6.34 -18.62
N GLU A 451 -3.63 5.85 -18.09
CA GLU A 451 -4.97 6.24 -18.57
C GLU A 451 -5.24 7.75 -18.39
N LYS A 452 -4.65 8.35 -17.35
CA LYS A 452 -4.75 9.79 -17.06
C LYS A 452 -3.54 10.58 -17.57
N GLY A 453 -2.66 9.95 -18.34
CA GLY A 453 -1.45 10.58 -18.88
C GLY A 453 -0.36 10.85 -17.83
N ILE A 454 -0.50 10.32 -16.61
CA ILE A 454 0.53 10.44 -15.57
C ILE A 454 1.60 9.40 -15.88
N MET A 455 2.77 9.86 -16.34
CA MET A 455 3.89 9.02 -16.72
C MET A 455 5.06 9.17 -15.75
N SER A 456 5.67 8.04 -15.42
CA SER A 456 6.89 8.02 -14.63
C SER A 456 8.08 8.55 -15.44
N SER A 457 9.03 9.22 -14.77
CA SER A 457 10.27 9.68 -15.40
C SER A 457 11.19 8.55 -15.86
N PHE A 458 10.91 7.30 -15.46
CA PHE A 458 11.69 6.12 -15.86
C PHE A 458 11.32 5.57 -17.23
N ILE A 459 10.22 6.05 -17.83
CA ILE A 459 9.79 5.64 -19.17
C ILE A 459 9.81 6.85 -20.11
N SER A 460 10.30 6.66 -21.34
CA SER A 460 10.36 7.73 -22.33
C SER A 460 8.97 8.05 -22.90
N SER A 461 8.77 9.32 -23.28
CA SER A 461 7.65 9.74 -24.12
C SER A 461 7.71 8.98 -25.45
N GLY A 462 6.79 8.04 -25.66
CA GLY A 462 6.82 7.13 -26.80
C GLY A 462 5.91 5.90 -26.69
N LEU A 463 5.25 5.69 -25.54
CA LEU A 463 4.27 4.63 -25.39
C LEU A 463 3.13 4.76 -26.41
N LYS A 464 2.80 3.64 -27.03
CA LYS A 464 1.65 3.47 -27.92
C LYS A 464 0.46 3.02 -27.07
N ALA A 465 -0.55 3.89 -26.98
CA ALA A 465 -1.78 3.60 -26.28
C ALA A 465 -2.76 2.88 -27.24
N LEU A 466 -3.20 1.69 -26.86
CA LEU A 466 -4.15 0.89 -27.62
C LEU A 466 -5.44 0.73 -26.83
N ARG A 467 -6.56 1.13 -27.42
CA ARG A 467 -7.90 0.96 -26.84
C ARG A 467 -8.63 -0.18 -27.56
N SER A 468 -9.32 -1.04 -26.83
CA SER A 468 -10.09 -2.16 -27.39
C SER A 468 -11.32 -2.43 -26.54
N ARG A 469 -12.30 -3.18 -27.05
CA ARG A 469 -13.41 -3.70 -26.25
C ARG A 469 -13.32 -5.22 -26.13
N ASP A 470 -13.71 -5.76 -24.98
CA ASP A 470 -13.87 -7.20 -24.81
C ASP A 470 -15.26 -7.68 -25.25
N GLN A 471 -15.53 -8.98 -25.07
CA GLN A 471 -16.80 -9.60 -25.46
C GLN A 471 -18.00 -9.09 -24.66
N ASP A 472 -17.76 -8.52 -23.48
CA ASP A 472 -18.80 -7.93 -22.63
C ASP A 472 -19.01 -6.44 -22.98
N GLY A 473 -18.33 -5.92 -24.01
CA GLY A 473 -18.39 -4.52 -24.44
C GLY A 473 -17.58 -3.55 -23.57
N GLN A 474 -16.87 -4.06 -22.57
CA GLN A 474 -16.08 -3.26 -21.65
C GLN A 474 -14.81 -2.76 -22.35
N GLU A 475 -14.55 -1.46 -22.19
CA GLU A 475 -13.38 -0.83 -22.76
C GLU A 475 -12.11 -1.22 -21.99
N ARG A 476 -11.05 -1.54 -22.72
CA ARG A 476 -9.72 -1.83 -22.19
C ARG A 476 -8.68 -0.98 -22.90
N LYS A 477 -7.80 -0.36 -22.12
CA LYS A 477 -6.65 0.39 -22.62
C LYS A 477 -5.36 -0.33 -22.23
N ILE A 478 -4.51 -0.62 -23.20
CA ILE A 478 -3.18 -1.19 -22.99
C ILE A 478 -2.14 -0.19 -23.50
N PHE A 479 -1.02 -0.09 -22.81
CA PHE A 479 0.09 0.77 -23.21
C PHE A 479 1.29 -0.10 -23.52
N LEU A 480 1.91 0.12 -24.68
CA LEU A 480 3.06 -0.66 -25.12
C LEU A 480 4.21 0.28 -25.43
N SER A 481 5.43 -0.11 -25.06
CA SER A 481 6.64 0.53 -25.62
C SER A 481 6.67 0.39 -27.14
N THR A 482 7.42 1.24 -27.82
CA THR A 482 7.58 1.17 -29.28
C THR A 482 8.06 -0.22 -29.73
N GLU A 483 8.98 -0.84 -28.99
CA GLU A 483 9.53 -2.16 -29.30
C GLU A 483 8.48 -3.27 -29.05
N GLU A 484 7.72 -3.20 -27.96
CA GLU A 484 6.65 -4.16 -27.67
C GLU A 484 5.50 -4.05 -28.66
N PHE A 485 5.13 -2.82 -29.02
CA PHE A 485 4.14 -2.57 -30.06
C PHE A 485 4.60 -3.20 -31.38
N ALA A 486 5.86 -2.99 -31.78
CA ALA A 486 6.41 -3.62 -32.98
C ALA A 486 6.36 -5.16 -32.91
N ARG A 487 6.71 -5.76 -31.77
CA ARG A 487 6.65 -7.22 -31.55
C ARG A 487 5.22 -7.78 -31.54
N LYS A 488 4.27 -7.10 -30.89
CA LYS A 488 2.88 -7.55 -30.73
C LYS A 488 1.97 -7.14 -31.89
N ARG A 489 2.43 -6.29 -32.81
CA ARG A 489 1.60 -5.78 -33.92
C ARG A 489 0.91 -6.89 -34.71
N SER A 490 1.60 -8.01 -34.94
CA SER A 490 1.09 -9.17 -35.67
C SER A 490 0.10 -10.01 -34.86
N SER A 491 0.05 -9.88 -33.53
CA SER A 491 -0.91 -10.61 -32.69
C SER A 491 -2.27 -9.94 -32.60
N PHE A 492 -2.39 -8.66 -32.97
CA PHE A 492 -3.69 -7.97 -32.99
C PHE A 492 -4.54 -8.45 -34.18
N ASP A 493 -5.80 -8.80 -33.89
CA ASP A 493 -6.74 -9.24 -34.92
C ASP A 493 -6.98 -8.11 -35.93
N VAL A 494 -7.55 -6.99 -35.48
CA VAL A 494 -7.69 -5.76 -36.25
C VAL A 494 -7.10 -4.60 -35.46
N LEU A 495 -6.13 -3.88 -36.04
CA LEU A 495 -5.55 -2.67 -35.45
C LEU A 495 -5.84 -1.47 -36.35
N VAL A 496 -6.53 -0.48 -35.80
CA VAL A 496 -6.89 0.78 -36.46
C VAL A 496 -5.95 1.87 -35.98
N ASP A 497 -5.04 2.29 -36.84
CA ASP A 497 -4.16 3.43 -36.63
C ASP A 497 -4.82 4.68 -37.22
N ALA A 498 -5.52 5.43 -36.37
CA ALA A 498 -6.25 6.60 -36.82
C ALA A 498 -5.33 7.79 -37.12
N LYS A 499 -4.13 7.84 -36.53
CA LYS A 499 -3.14 8.89 -36.80
C LYS A 499 -2.56 8.74 -38.21
N GLU A 500 -2.13 7.52 -38.55
CA GLU A 500 -1.58 7.20 -39.87
C GLU A 500 -2.66 6.87 -40.92
N SER A 501 -3.93 6.85 -40.53
CA SER A 501 -5.06 6.44 -41.38
C SER A 501 -4.90 5.05 -42.00
N ARG A 502 -4.39 4.09 -41.20
CA ARG A 502 -4.13 2.70 -41.64
C ARG A 502 -4.92 1.69 -40.81
N ILE A 503 -5.38 0.63 -41.46
CA ILE A 503 -5.96 -0.53 -40.80
C ILE A 503 -5.00 -1.70 -41.03
N TYR A 504 -4.72 -2.46 -39.99
CA TYR A 504 -3.89 -3.65 -40.00
C TYR A 504 -4.74 -4.85 -39.60
N VAL A 505 -4.58 -5.97 -40.31
CA VAL A 505 -5.18 -7.26 -39.93
C VAL A 505 -4.04 -8.26 -39.78
N ARG A 506 -3.82 -8.77 -38.56
CA ARG A 506 -2.62 -9.54 -38.17
C ARG A 506 -1.31 -8.84 -38.54
N GLY A 507 -1.22 -7.56 -38.20
CA GLY A 507 -0.03 -6.73 -38.45
C GLY A 507 0.24 -6.35 -39.91
N ARG A 508 -0.53 -6.87 -40.88
CA ARG A 508 -0.42 -6.51 -42.29
C ARG A 508 -1.36 -5.36 -42.62
N ALA A 509 -0.81 -4.24 -43.09
CA ALA A 509 -1.60 -3.09 -43.53
C ALA A 509 -2.55 -3.48 -44.66
N LEU A 510 -3.76 -2.90 -44.67
CA LEU A 510 -4.66 -2.99 -45.81
C LEU A 510 -4.19 -2.05 -46.91
N SER A 511 -4.09 -2.56 -48.13
CA SER A 511 -3.81 -1.75 -49.32
C SER A 511 -5.08 -1.09 -49.86
N SER A 512 -4.93 -0.04 -50.68
CA SER A 512 -6.05 0.60 -51.37
C SER A 512 -6.79 -0.33 -52.35
N LYS A 513 -6.13 -1.42 -52.79
CA LYS A 513 -6.75 -2.48 -53.60
C LYS A 513 -7.66 -3.39 -52.79
N GLU A 514 -7.38 -3.55 -51.50
CA GLU A 514 -8.17 -4.38 -50.59
C GLU A 514 -9.31 -3.59 -49.96
N LEU A 515 -9.06 -2.32 -49.62
CA LEU A 515 -10.06 -1.43 -49.04
C LEU A 515 -9.90 -0.03 -49.64
N HIS A 516 -10.81 0.33 -50.54
CA HIS A 516 -10.70 1.56 -51.34
C HIS A 516 -10.66 2.85 -50.51
N SER A 517 -11.25 2.87 -49.32
CA SER A 517 -11.38 4.10 -48.52
C SER A 517 -11.08 3.88 -47.04
N THR A 518 -9.86 3.45 -46.71
CA THR A 518 -9.42 3.20 -45.34
C THR A 518 -9.73 4.37 -44.40
N LYS A 519 -9.48 5.62 -44.80
CA LYS A 519 -9.77 6.82 -43.99
C LYS A 519 -11.25 6.95 -43.64
N THR A 520 -12.14 6.67 -44.59
CA THR A 520 -13.59 6.70 -44.38
C THR A 520 -14.04 5.54 -43.50
N THR A 521 -13.52 4.34 -43.74
CA THR A 521 -13.78 3.16 -42.91
C THR A 521 -13.39 3.41 -41.46
N ILE A 522 -12.24 4.04 -41.20
CA ILE A 522 -11.79 4.40 -39.84
C ILE A 522 -12.81 5.33 -39.17
N LYS A 523 -13.29 6.36 -39.86
CA LYS A 523 -14.29 7.29 -39.31
C LYS A 523 -15.63 6.60 -38.99
N ILE A 524 -16.08 5.72 -39.88
CA ILE A 524 -17.31 4.92 -39.66
C ILE A 524 -17.13 3.99 -38.47
N LEU A 525 -16.06 3.19 -38.44
CA LEU A 525 -15.76 2.30 -37.32
C LEU A 525 -15.65 3.06 -36.00
N ARG A 526 -15.11 4.28 -35.99
CA ARG A 526 -15.03 5.11 -34.78
C ARG A 526 -16.41 5.55 -34.30
N THR A 527 -17.30 5.89 -35.22
CA THR A 527 -18.69 6.27 -34.91
C THR A 527 -19.47 5.08 -34.36
N LEU A 528 -19.29 3.89 -34.96
CA LEU A 528 -19.92 2.66 -34.51
C LEU A 528 -19.36 2.19 -33.16
N ASP A 529 -18.06 2.33 -32.91
CA ASP A 529 -17.44 1.99 -31.62
C ASP A 529 -17.88 2.94 -30.49
N ALA A 530 -18.21 4.19 -30.80
CA ALA A 530 -18.83 5.14 -29.86
C ALA A 530 -20.28 4.76 -29.52
N HIS A 531 -20.97 4.06 -30.42
CA HIS A 531 -22.35 3.55 -30.26
C HIS A 531 -22.36 2.01 -30.21
N PHE A 532 -21.37 1.42 -29.55
CA PHE A 532 -21.17 -0.03 -29.55
C PHE A 532 -22.43 -0.79 -29.11
N GLY A 533 -22.80 -1.82 -29.87
CA GLY A 533 -24.02 -2.62 -29.66
C GLY A 533 -25.34 -1.91 -30.01
N LYS A 534 -25.30 -0.65 -30.47
CA LYS A 534 -26.49 0.12 -30.88
C LYS A 534 -26.52 0.35 -32.37
N GLU A 535 -27.73 0.43 -32.92
CA GLU A 535 -27.93 0.79 -34.31
C GLU A 535 -27.64 2.28 -34.53
N VAL A 536 -26.84 2.59 -35.54
CA VAL A 536 -26.50 3.95 -35.96
C VAL A 536 -27.12 4.19 -37.33
N SER A 537 -28.01 5.19 -37.43
CA SER A 537 -28.63 5.58 -38.69
C SER A 537 -27.61 6.18 -39.66
N ALA A 538 -27.83 6.01 -40.97
CA ALA A 538 -26.94 6.57 -42.00
C ALA A 538 -26.74 8.09 -41.87
N SER A 539 -27.74 8.82 -41.36
CA SER A 539 -27.66 10.26 -41.07
C SER A 539 -26.68 10.63 -39.94
N ALA A 540 -26.40 9.69 -39.02
CA ALA A 540 -25.46 9.89 -37.93
C ALA A 540 -24.02 9.48 -38.29
N LEU A 541 -23.82 8.85 -39.46
CA LEU A 541 -22.49 8.52 -39.98
C LEU A 541 -21.79 9.77 -40.52
N PRO A 542 -20.44 9.81 -40.45
CA PRO A 542 -19.68 10.94 -40.95
C PRO A 542 -19.95 11.15 -42.45
N PRO A 543 -20.05 12.43 -42.91
CA PRO A 543 -20.24 12.73 -44.32
C PRO A 543 -19.16 12.02 -45.15
N SER A 544 -19.62 11.10 -45.99
CA SER A 544 -18.76 10.31 -46.85
C SER A 544 -19.38 10.25 -48.23
N SER A 545 -18.57 9.91 -49.24
CA SER A 545 -19.05 9.68 -50.59
C SER A 545 -20.01 8.48 -50.68
N TYR A 546 -20.12 7.65 -49.63
CA TYR A 546 -20.89 6.40 -49.61
C TYR A 546 -22.21 6.58 -48.86
N ILE A 547 -23.04 7.50 -49.34
CA ILE A 547 -24.35 7.81 -48.74
C ILE A 547 -25.38 6.70 -49.03
N ASP A 548 -25.12 5.86 -50.02
CA ASP A 548 -25.98 4.75 -50.41
C ASP A 548 -25.58 3.43 -49.72
N ARG A 549 -26.60 2.68 -49.27
CA ARG A 549 -26.42 1.36 -48.63
C ARG A 549 -25.60 0.39 -49.47
N ASN A 550 -25.83 0.32 -50.79
CA ASN A 550 -25.14 -0.64 -51.66
C ASN A 550 -23.67 -0.26 -51.84
N GLU A 551 -23.36 1.04 -51.91
CA GLU A 551 -21.99 1.51 -51.90
C GLU A 551 -21.28 1.22 -50.58
N MET A 552 -21.93 1.48 -49.45
CA MET A 552 -21.41 1.17 -48.12
C MET A 552 -21.13 -0.33 -47.96
N GLN A 553 -22.08 -1.17 -48.39
CA GLN A 553 -21.95 -2.62 -48.38
C GLN A 553 -20.79 -3.10 -49.28
N SER A 554 -20.73 -2.64 -50.53
CA SER A 554 -19.79 -3.15 -51.53
C SER A 554 -18.36 -2.62 -51.34
N LYS A 555 -18.19 -1.38 -50.84
CA LYS A 555 -16.88 -0.71 -50.75
C LYS A 555 -16.26 -0.73 -49.35
N ILE A 556 -17.05 -0.92 -48.29
CA ILE A 556 -16.57 -0.88 -46.90
C ILE A 556 -16.90 -2.16 -46.15
N VAL A 557 -18.18 -2.50 -46.00
CA VAL A 557 -18.61 -3.60 -45.10
C VAL A 557 -18.17 -4.96 -45.65
N SER A 558 -18.58 -5.33 -46.86
CA SER A 558 -18.22 -6.62 -47.48
C SER A 558 -16.70 -6.80 -47.60
N PRO A 559 -15.92 -5.84 -48.13
CA PRO A 559 -14.47 -6.01 -48.25
C PRO A 559 -13.80 -6.21 -46.90
N LEU A 560 -14.15 -5.40 -45.89
CA LEU A 560 -13.55 -5.52 -44.57
C LEU A 560 -13.90 -6.87 -43.91
N MET A 561 -15.16 -7.30 -43.97
CA MET A 561 -15.60 -8.59 -43.46
C MET A 561 -14.89 -9.76 -44.17
N GLN A 562 -14.78 -9.70 -45.50
CA GLN A 562 -14.09 -10.73 -46.29
C GLN A 562 -12.60 -10.79 -45.97
N ILE A 563 -11.92 -9.65 -45.82
CA ILE A 563 -10.50 -9.60 -45.45
C ILE A 563 -10.29 -10.19 -44.06
N VAL A 564 -11.13 -9.80 -43.09
CA VAL A 564 -11.09 -10.34 -41.73
C VAL A 564 -11.33 -11.86 -41.76
N LYS A 565 -12.37 -12.33 -42.45
CA LYS A 565 -12.65 -13.77 -42.60
C LYS A 565 -11.49 -14.52 -43.25
N LYS A 566 -10.92 -13.98 -44.34
CA LYS A 566 -9.80 -14.58 -45.09
C LYS A 566 -8.51 -14.65 -44.27
N ARG A 567 -8.19 -13.60 -43.51
CA ARG A 567 -6.91 -13.50 -42.77
C ARG A 567 -6.97 -14.06 -41.35
N LEU A 568 -8.14 -14.10 -40.72
CA LEU A 568 -8.32 -14.51 -39.33
C LEU A 568 -9.16 -15.79 -39.17
N GLY A 569 -9.95 -16.19 -40.18
CA GLY A 569 -10.94 -17.26 -40.03
C GLY A 569 -12.14 -16.87 -39.17
N LYS A 570 -12.26 -15.60 -38.76
CA LYS A 570 -13.27 -15.09 -37.83
C LYS A 570 -14.26 -14.17 -38.53
N HIS A 571 -15.45 -14.05 -37.96
CA HIS A 571 -16.46 -13.10 -38.43
C HIS A 571 -16.33 -11.75 -37.72
N LEU A 572 -16.18 -10.67 -38.50
CA LEU A 572 -16.27 -9.31 -37.97
C LEU A 572 -17.76 -9.01 -37.67
N PRO A 573 -18.14 -8.68 -36.42
CA PRO A 573 -19.53 -8.45 -36.01
C PRO A 573 -20.04 -7.06 -36.47
N LEU A 574 -19.92 -6.78 -37.77
CA LEU A 574 -20.36 -5.55 -38.40
C LEU A 574 -21.58 -5.86 -39.27
N THR A 575 -22.71 -5.22 -38.97
CA THR A 575 -23.96 -5.43 -39.70
C THR A 575 -24.48 -4.14 -40.30
N ILE A 576 -25.23 -4.27 -41.40
CA ILE A 576 -25.95 -3.18 -42.06
C ILE A 576 -27.32 -3.68 -42.52
N THR A 577 -28.36 -2.98 -42.09
CA THR A 577 -29.77 -3.36 -42.26
C THR A 577 -30.57 -2.18 -42.79
N GLY A 578 -31.73 -2.43 -43.41
CA GLY A 578 -32.60 -1.38 -43.95
C GLY A 578 -32.59 -1.25 -45.49
N GLY A 579 -33.20 -0.17 -45.97
CA GLY A 579 -33.47 0.12 -47.39
C GLY A 579 -32.36 0.88 -48.13
N PRO A 580 -32.58 1.21 -49.41
CA PRO A 580 -31.60 1.91 -50.25
C PRO A 580 -31.39 3.38 -49.82
N ALA A 581 -30.39 4.05 -50.41
CA ALA A 581 -30.02 5.43 -50.11
C ALA A 581 -29.68 5.63 -48.62
N LYS A 582 -30.28 6.62 -47.93
CA LYS A 582 -30.02 6.96 -46.52
C LYS A 582 -30.86 6.17 -45.51
N ASN A 583 -31.71 5.25 -45.96
CA ASN A 583 -32.66 4.53 -45.10
C ASN A 583 -32.08 3.22 -44.55
N PHE A 584 -30.84 3.26 -44.06
CA PHE A 584 -30.17 2.10 -43.45
C PHE A 584 -29.56 2.42 -42.09
N THR A 585 -29.30 1.36 -41.34
CA THR A 585 -28.64 1.38 -40.05
C THR A 585 -27.43 0.48 -40.07
N MET A 586 -26.41 0.83 -39.30
CA MET A 586 -25.21 0.03 -39.10
C MET A 586 -25.00 -0.26 -37.62
N ARG A 587 -24.46 -1.42 -37.29
CA ARG A 587 -24.17 -1.81 -35.92
C ARG A 587 -22.86 -2.58 -35.83
N LEU A 588 -22.05 -2.26 -34.82
CA LEU A 588 -20.87 -3.03 -34.44
C LEU A 588 -21.17 -3.70 -33.09
N ASP A 589 -21.23 -5.03 -33.11
CA ASP A 589 -21.54 -5.86 -31.93
C ASP A 589 -20.28 -6.48 -31.32
N ALA A 590 -20.44 -7.13 -30.17
CA ALA A 590 -19.44 -8.04 -29.64
C ALA A 590 -19.28 -9.28 -30.53
N GLY A 591 -18.06 -9.80 -30.64
CA GLY A 591 -17.78 -10.99 -31.43
C GLY A 591 -16.38 -11.54 -31.21
N GLU A 592 -15.98 -12.49 -32.06
CA GLU A 592 -14.70 -13.20 -31.95
C GLU A 592 -13.48 -12.33 -32.32
N VAL A 593 -13.71 -11.23 -33.04
CA VAL A 593 -12.68 -10.31 -33.55
C VAL A 593 -12.51 -9.14 -32.57
N LYS A 594 -11.31 -9.01 -32.00
CA LYS A 594 -10.95 -7.83 -31.20
C LYS A 594 -10.45 -6.70 -32.10
N ILE A 595 -11.05 -5.52 -31.99
CA ILE A 595 -10.60 -4.29 -32.67
C ILE A 595 -9.78 -3.45 -31.67
N TYR A 596 -8.54 -3.15 -32.05
CA TYR A 596 -7.62 -2.28 -31.31
C TYR A 596 -7.51 -0.93 -32.01
N TRP A 597 -7.61 0.15 -31.26
CA TRP A 597 -7.46 1.53 -31.71
C TRP A 597 -6.14 2.06 -31.20
N LEU A 598 -5.24 2.44 -32.10
CA LEU A 598 -4.02 3.16 -31.72
C LEU A 598 -4.34 4.66 -31.59
N GLU A 599 -4.15 5.17 -30.37
CA GLU A 599 -4.50 6.55 -29.98
C GLU A 599 -3.34 7.54 -30.01
#